data_AF-A0ABD3I1A6-F1
#
_entry.id   AF-A0ABD3I1A6-F1
#
_cell.length_a   1.000
_cell.length_b   1.000
_cell.length_c   1.000
_cell.angle_alpha   90.00
_cell.angle_beta   90.00
_cell.angle_gamma   90.00
#
_symmetry.space_group_name_H-M   'P 1'
#
loop_
_entity.id
_entity.type
_entity.pdbx_description
1 polymer ?
#
loop_
_entity_poly.entity_id
_entity_poly.type
_entity_poly.pdbx_seq_one_letter_code
_entity_poly.pdbx_strand_id
1 'polypeptide(L)'
;MMALNFDEGYVAARLASSVGDSSEGVPHQGQVALVRVATRIKPIVLIRVFSNPSDTTRVHAVLIGLFGSFVNLILNSESCRATVADEFLIKSVQHWTSKRNYEAGRIAKEQETKNKKMGVIISLPVGITRTLISVVQKFVLRQNKPLRIDLPLPFIPIDVVFVSDASQIVSISTNTDVDRLHGQPTEKLPRWIRWYFSGTRFHNASHDKWFLAFEPQSESIQYQERLQVIKDRLSTGFEHSYVEQIADQLLKNVPEEEIAVTVTRMVNIRFLSSTSNASITPEVVKKARKVLKTNILDAIVPGHQKEGVSAQEATYSFCERNIESGLNVMDGTHTIGAIATPMTTAIMKLKDNPDASIEHLFTRKANCPTPTVPRVVMKETTLNGLLSYQGRPSSTIVFLSISSAAEQTSSLFFTFGSGGEYRSCAFKHFFYDFMTALQAELKARRSEVKN
;
A
#
# COMPACT_ATOMS: atom_id res chain seq x y z
N MET A 1 22.90 23.63 39.82
CA MET A 1 23.03 25.06 40.17
C MET A 1 23.50 25.80 38.92
N MET A 2 22.56 26.33 38.14
CA MET A 2 22.71 27.47 37.21
C MET A 2 21.42 27.57 36.42
N ALA A 3 20.60 28.53 36.85
CA ALA A 3 19.45 29.06 36.14
C ALA A 3 19.94 30.21 35.26
N LEU A 4 19.35 30.37 34.07
CA LEU A 4 19.18 31.68 33.45
C LEU A 4 17.85 31.69 32.67
N ASN A 5 16.95 32.55 33.15
CA ASN A 5 15.83 33.14 32.41
C ASN A 5 16.37 34.07 31.31
N PHE A 6 15.59 34.31 30.25
CA PHE A 6 15.00 35.63 29.95
C PHE A 6 14.14 35.59 28.66
N ASP A 7 12.90 36.04 28.85
CA ASP A 7 12.04 36.96 28.08
C ASP A 7 11.64 36.85 26.60
N GLU A 8 10.41 37.35 26.45
CA GLU A 8 9.51 37.51 25.32
C GLU A 8 10.05 38.41 24.18
N GLY A 9 9.50 38.19 22.98
CA GLY A 9 9.68 39.09 21.84
C GLY A 9 8.61 38.90 20.78
N TYR A 10 7.61 39.78 20.79
CA TYR A 10 6.66 40.00 19.69
C TYR A 10 7.39 40.65 18.50
N VAL A 11 7.12 40.21 17.26
CA VAL A 11 7.38 41.00 16.06
C VAL A 11 6.14 40.98 15.16
N ALA A 12 5.50 42.14 15.06
CA ALA A 12 4.51 42.47 14.05
C ALA A 12 5.23 43.04 12.82
N ALA A 13 4.93 42.53 11.63
CA ALA A 13 5.39 43.11 10.38
C ALA A 13 4.19 43.70 9.61
N ARG A 14 4.17 45.04 9.55
CA ARG A 14 3.46 45.85 8.54
C ARG A 14 4.19 45.67 7.21
N LEU A 15 3.45 45.51 6.12
CA LEU A 15 3.90 45.96 4.80
C LEU A 15 2.80 46.77 4.13
N ALA A 16 3.24 47.92 3.63
CA ALA A 16 2.47 49.03 3.12
C ALA A 16 1.91 48.75 1.71
N SER A 17 0.76 49.36 1.45
CA SER A 17 0.11 49.49 0.15
C SER A 17 0.73 50.64 -0.66
N SER A 18 0.95 50.44 -1.95
CA SER A 18 1.09 51.53 -2.91
C SER A 18 0.43 51.22 -4.26
N VAL A 19 -0.63 51.99 -4.55
CA VAL A 19 -1.05 52.61 -5.82
C VAL A 19 -1.50 51.73 -6.99
N GLY A 20 -2.71 52.04 -7.50
CA GLY A 20 -3.03 51.96 -8.93
C GLY A 20 -4.48 51.60 -9.28
N ASP A 21 -5.38 52.57 -9.27
CA ASP A 21 -6.70 52.48 -9.92
C ASP A 21 -6.55 52.49 -11.45
N SER A 22 -7.25 51.59 -12.16
CA SER A 22 -8.01 51.91 -13.37
C SER A 22 -8.76 50.70 -13.97
N SER A 23 -10.07 50.91 -14.15
CA SER A 23 -10.98 50.42 -15.21
C SER A 23 -11.15 48.93 -15.53
N GLU A 24 -12.41 48.50 -15.35
CA GLU A 24 -13.27 47.71 -16.24
C GLU A 24 -12.83 46.31 -16.73
N GLY A 25 -13.67 45.32 -16.42
CA GLY A 25 -13.71 44.02 -17.11
C GLY A 25 -13.84 42.83 -16.16
N VAL A 26 -15.07 42.45 -15.80
CA VAL A 26 -15.36 41.22 -15.05
C VAL A 26 -15.26 40.02 -16.00
N PRO A 27 -14.51 38.97 -15.62
CA PRO A 27 -15.07 37.63 -15.70
C PRO A 27 -14.97 36.91 -14.35
N HIS A 28 -16.01 36.15 -14.02
CA HIS A 28 -16.15 35.39 -12.78
C HIS A 28 -14.95 34.47 -12.50
N GLN A 29 -14.06 34.87 -11.59
CA GLN A 29 -13.14 33.97 -10.90
C GLN A 29 -13.74 33.53 -9.57
N GLY A 30 -13.87 32.22 -9.39
CA GLY A 30 -14.22 31.62 -8.10
C GLY A 30 -13.13 31.90 -7.07
N GLN A 31 -13.45 32.69 -6.04
CA GLN A 31 -12.56 32.88 -4.89
C GLN A 31 -12.60 31.64 -3.99
N VAL A 32 -11.44 31.02 -3.77
CA VAL A 32 -11.23 30.04 -2.69
C VAL A 32 -10.79 30.82 -1.45
N ALA A 33 -11.61 30.82 -0.41
CA ALA A 33 -11.30 31.47 0.86
C ALA A 33 -10.36 30.61 1.71
N LEU A 34 -9.36 31.26 2.31
CA LEU A 34 -8.41 30.66 3.25
C LEU A 34 -9.12 30.26 4.56
N VAL A 35 -9.02 28.99 4.97
CA VAL A 35 -9.59 28.49 6.24
C VAL A 35 -8.56 28.63 7.36
N ARG A 36 -8.82 29.49 8.34
CA ARG A 36 -8.08 29.53 9.61
C ARG A 36 -8.66 28.46 10.55
N VAL A 37 -7.86 27.46 10.91
CA VAL A 37 -8.22 26.45 11.92
C VAL A 37 -7.80 26.95 13.30
N ALA A 38 -8.76 27.31 14.15
CA ALA A 38 -8.52 27.63 15.55
C ALA A 38 -8.49 26.33 16.38
N THR A 39 -7.41 26.09 17.12
CA THR A 39 -7.07 24.80 17.75
C THR A 39 -7.59 24.58 19.17
N ARG A 40 -8.70 25.20 19.60
CA ARG A 40 -9.25 24.93 20.96
C ARG A 40 -10.75 24.66 21.07
N ILE A 41 -11.47 24.56 19.96
CA ILE A 41 -12.87 24.14 19.93
C ILE A 41 -13.02 23.12 18.80
N LYS A 42 -13.84 22.07 19.00
CA LYS A 42 -14.14 20.99 18.04
C LYS A 42 -13.98 21.45 16.57
N PRO A 43 -13.24 20.73 15.72
CA PRO A 43 -13.03 21.18 14.35
C PRO A 43 -14.35 21.15 13.58
N ILE A 44 -14.95 22.32 13.39
CA ILE A 44 -16.05 22.54 12.45
C ILE A 44 -15.40 22.97 11.14
N VAL A 45 -15.40 22.10 10.13
CA VAL A 45 -15.06 22.51 8.76
C VAL A 45 -16.28 23.22 8.19
N LEU A 46 -16.17 24.53 8.02
CA LEU A 46 -17.24 25.37 7.49
C LEU A 46 -17.04 25.52 5.97
N ILE A 47 -17.70 24.68 5.18
CA ILE A 47 -17.74 24.85 3.72
C ILE A 47 -18.89 25.80 3.40
N ARG A 48 -18.58 27.08 3.12
CA ARG A 48 -19.58 28.04 2.64
C ARG A 48 -19.75 27.85 1.13
N VAL A 49 -20.81 27.16 0.72
CA VAL A 49 -21.24 27.09 -0.68
C VAL A 49 -22.23 28.22 -0.92
N PHE A 50 -21.85 29.25 -1.68
CA PHE A 50 -22.80 30.26 -2.13
C PHE A 50 -23.67 29.66 -3.23
N SER A 51 -24.91 29.31 -2.92
CA SER A 51 -25.92 28.97 -3.91
C SER A 51 -27.26 29.59 -3.52
N ASN A 52 -28.07 29.90 -4.53
CA ASN A 52 -29.40 30.50 -4.39
C ASN A 52 -30.29 29.61 -3.48
N PRO A 53 -31.13 30.17 -2.58
CA PRO A 53 -31.83 29.40 -1.54
C PRO A 53 -32.81 28.32 -2.04
N SER A 54 -33.09 28.28 -3.34
CA SER A 54 -33.99 27.31 -3.97
C SER A 54 -33.30 26.02 -4.44
N ASP A 55 -32.01 25.82 -4.14
CA ASP A 55 -31.21 24.75 -4.77
C ASP A 55 -30.39 23.91 -3.77
N THR A 56 -31.05 23.41 -2.72
CA THR A 56 -30.46 22.47 -1.73
C THR A 56 -30.01 21.14 -2.35
N THR A 57 -30.56 20.79 -3.52
CA THR A 57 -30.16 19.67 -4.37
C THR A 57 -28.72 19.82 -4.87
N ARG A 58 -28.27 21.05 -5.18
CA ARG A 58 -26.88 21.31 -5.63
C ARG A 58 -25.83 21.09 -4.56
N VAL A 59 -26.11 21.40 -3.29
CA VAL A 59 -25.13 21.22 -2.19
C VAL A 59 -24.89 19.73 -1.90
N HIS A 60 -25.95 18.91 -1.91
CA HIS A 60 -25.81 17.46 -1.82
C HIS A 60 -25.12 16.89 -3.06
N ALA A 61 -25.44 17.40 -4.26
CA ALA A 61 -24.75 17.01 -5.49
C ALA A 61 -23.26 17.40 -5.50
N VAL A 62 -22.86 18.50 -4.85
CA VAL A 62 -21.45 18.89 -4.71
C VAL A 62 -20.72 17.98 -3.72
N LEU A 63 -21.31 17.62 -2.58
CA LEU A 63 -20.68 16.69 -1.62
C LEU A 63 -20.63 15.25 -2.16
N ILE A 64 -21.70 14.80 -2.83
CA ILE A 64 -21.73 13.51 -3.54
C ILE A 64 -20.79 13.54 -4.74
N GLY A 65 -20.69 14.67 -5.44
CA GLY A 65 -19.75 14.89 -6.54
C GLY A 65 -18.30 14.93 -6.04
N LEU A 66 -18.02 15.48 -4.87
CA LEU A 66 -16.70 15.48 -4.23
C LEU A 66 -16.36 14.10 -3.68
N PHE A 67 -17.31 13.36 -3.11
CA PHE A 67 -17.11 11.99 -2.65
C PHE A 67 -16.96 11.03 -3.84
N GLY A 68 -17.78 11.19 -4.86
CA GLY A 68 -17.68 10.49 -6.14
C GLY A 68 -16.36 10.81 -6.83
N SER A 69 -15.96 12.08 -6.91
CA SER A 69 -14.65 12.50 -7.44
C SER A 69 -13.50 12.07 -6.53
N PHE A 70 -13.69 11.92 -5.22
CA PHE A 70 -12.69 11.40 -4.28
C PHE A 70 -12.49 9.89 -4.44
N VAL A 71 -13.58 9.13 -4.55
CA VAL A 71 -13.53 7.71 -4.94
C VAL A 71 -12.89 7.60 -6.32
N ASN A 72 -13.29 8.43 -7.28
CA ASN A 72 -12.70 8.46 -8.61
C ASN A 72 -11.24 8.94 -8.59
N LEU A 73 -10.79 9.80 -7.67
CA LEU A 73 -9.41 10.27 -7.51
C LEU A 73 -8.54 9.20 -6.83
N ILE A 74 -9.09 8.46 -5.87
CA ILE A 74 -8.45 7.27 -5.31
C ILE A 74 -8.27 6.21 -6.40
N LEU A 75 -9.34 5.95 -7.17
CA LEU A 75 -9.36 5.00 -8.28
C LEU A 75 -8.57 5.46 -9.52
N ASN A 76 -8.36 6.77 -9.73
CA ASN A 76 -7.55 7.31 -10.83
C ASN A 76 -6.16 7.80 -10.40
N SER A 77 -5.78 7.64 -9.12
CA SER A 77 -4.39 7.83 -8.71
C SER A 77 -3.52 6.88 -9.53
N GLU A 78 -2.31 7.29 -9.91
CA GLU A 78 -1.44 6.56 -10.86
C GLU A 78 -1.16 5.09 -10.49
N SER A 79 -1.50 4.69 -9.27
CA SER A 79 -1.51 3.32 -8.76
C SER A 79 -2.65 2.41 -9.29
N CYS A 80 -3.68 2.95 -9.96
CA CYS A 80 -4.98 2.29 -10.12
C CYS A 80 -5.52 2.18 -11.57
N ARG A 81 -4.70 2.30 -12.62
CA ARG A 81 -5.15 1.94 -13.98
C ARG A 81 -5.19 0.42 -14.17
N ALA A 82 -6.27 -0.23 -13.72
CA ALA A 82 -6.67 -1.56 -14.15
C ALA A 82 -8.20 -1.61 -14.32
N THR A 83 -8.62 -1.94 -15.53
CA THR A 83 -9.97 -1.87 -16.07
C THR A 83 -10.90 -2.93 -15.46
N VAL A 84 -12.22 -2.65 -15.45
CA VAL A 84 -13.35 -3.49 -14.98
C VAL A 84 -13.69 -3.37 -13.47
N ALA A 85 -13.96 -2.14 -13.00
CA ALA A 85 -14.73 -1.91 -11.76
C ALA A 85 -15.73 -0.74 -11.86
N ASP A 86 -15.78 -0.06 -13.01
CA ASP A 86 -16.50 1.21 -13.14
C ASP A 86 -18.01 1.06 -13.08
N GLU A 87 -18.61 0.10 -13.79
CA GLU A 87 -20.09 0.08 -13.88
C GLU A 87 -20.78 -0.34 -12.58
N PHE A 88 -20.25 -1.31 -11.84
CA PHE A 88 -20.96 -1.87 -10.69
C PHE A 88 -20.86 -0.97 -9.45
N LEU A 89 -19.69 -0.38 -9.19
CA LEU A 89 -19.50 0.53 -8.05
C LEU A 89 -20.23 1.86 -8.28
N ILE A 90 -20.20 2.37 -9.51
CA ILE A 90 -20.96 3.57 -9.91
C ILE A 90 -22.47 3.31 -9.77
N LYS A 91 -22.99 2.18 -10.27
CA LYS A 91 -24.42 1.84 -10.15
C LYS A 91 -24.86 1.63 -8.69
N SER A 92 -24.02 1.02 -7.85
CA SER A 92 -24.33 0.78 -6.43
C SER A 92 -24.35 2.07 -5.62
N VAL A 93 -23.40 2.98 -5.87
CA VAL A 93 -23.38 4.31 -5.24
C VAL A 93 -24.55 5.17 -5.76
N GLN A 94 -24.83 5.14 -7.07
CA GLN A 94 -25.97 5.85 -7.68
C GLN A 94 -27.31 5.38 -7.10
N HIS A 95 -27.53 4.07 -6.97
CA HIS A 95 -28.74 3.50 -6.39
C HIS A 95 -28.92 3.89 -4.92
N TRP A 96 -27.84 3.84 -4.12
CA TRP A 96 -27.88 4.26 -2.72
C TRP A 96 -28.17 5.76 -2.58
N THR A 97 -27.60 6.60 -3.45
CA THR A 97 -27.88 8.05 -3.47
C THR A 97 -29.31 8.37 -3.94
N SER A 98 -29.87 7.65 -4.91
CA SER A 98 -31.23 7.93 -5.41
C SER A 98 -32.30 7.61 -4.35
N LYS A 99 -32.14 6.50 -3.60
CA LYS A 99 -33.05 6.11 -2.53
C LYS A 99 -33.05 7.13 -1.37
N ARG A 100 -31.87 7.68 -1.04
CA ARG A 100 -31.73 8.73 -0.02
C ARG A 100 -32.27 10.09 -0.50
N ASN A 101 -32.13 10.42 -1.78
CA ASN A 101 -32.71 11.62 -2.38
C ASN A 101 -34.24 11.60 -2.36
N TYR A 102 -34.85 10.42 -2.53
CA TYR A 102 -36.30 10.25 -2.44
C TYR A 102 -36.82 10.50 -1.01
N GLU A 103 -36.15 9.94 0.01
CA GLU A 103 -36.52 10.14 1.42
C GLU A 103 -36.28 11.58 1.89
N ALA A 104 -35.16 12.21 1.48
CA ALA A 104 -34.85 13.60 1.83
C ALA A 104 -35.80 14.59 1.14
N GLY A 105 -36.20 14.33 -0.11
CA GLY A 105 -37.19 15.15 -0.82
C GLY A 105 -38.59 15.10 -0.20
N ARG A 106 -38.96 13.96 0.41
CA ARG A 106 -40.23 13.81 1.13
C ARG A 106 -40.27 14.62 2.42
N ILE A 107 -39.16 14.67 3.16
CA ILE A 107 -39.01 15.45 4.40
C ILE A 107 -38.95 16.96 4.11
N ALA A 108 -38.31 17.36 2.99
CA ALA A 108 -38.21 18.76 2.59
C ALA A 108 -39.55 19.38 2.18
N LYS A 109 -40.45 18.60 1.55
CA LYS A 109 -41.79 19.06 1.14
C LYS A 109 -42.73 19.34 2.33
N GLU A 110 -42.45 18.76 3.50
CA GLU A 110 -43.21 19.03 4.74
C GLU A 110 -42.75 20.31 5.48
N GLN A 111 -41.59 20.88 5.14
CA GLN A 111 -41.03 22.06 5.82
C GLN A 111 -41.18 23.39 5.03
N GLU A 112 -41.82 23.37 3.85
CA GLU A 112 -41.94 24.51 2.93
C GLU A 112 -43.01 25.55 3.32
N THR A 113 -43.27 25.77 4.62
CA THR A 113 -44.18 26.83 5.11
C THR A 113 -43.60 27.79 6.14
N LYS A 114 -42.29 27.76 6.43
CA LYS A 114 -41.66 28.83 7.22
C LYS A 114 -40.35 29.30 6.62
N ASN A 115 -40.46 30.42 5.91
CA ASN A 115 -39.36 31.21 5.39
C ASN A 115 -38.47 31.70 6.55
N LYS A 116 -37.35 31.01 6.78
CA LYS A 116 -36.22 31.50 7.56
C LYS A 116 -34.97 30.95 6.90
N LYS A 117 -34.01 31.81 6.58
CA LYS A 117 -32.69 31.45 6.04
C LYS A 117 -32.00 30.46 7.00
N MET A 118 -32.27 29.17 6.86
CA MET A 118 -31.56 28.12 7.58
C MET A 118 -30.29 27.82 6.80
N GLY A 119 -29.15 28.31 7.31
CA GLY A 119 -27.87 27.76 6.92
C GLY A 119 -27.83 26.29 7.37
N VAL A 120 -27.80 25.36 6.43
CA VAL A 120 -27.65 23.94 6.74
C VAL A 120 -26.21 23.71 7.19
N ILE A 121 -26.00 23.48 8.48
CA ILE A 121 -24.70 23.07 9.02
C ILE A 121 -24.62 21.55 8.85
N ILE A 122 -23.85 21.09 7.87
CA ILE A 122 -23.52 19.68 7.72
C ILE A 122 -22.30 19.38 8.58
N SER A 123 -22.50 18.79 9.76
CA SER A 123 -21.39 18.26 10.56
C SER A 123 -20.89 16.96 9.94
N LEU A 124 -19.73 16.99 9.30
CA LEU A 124 -19.07 15.76 8.86
C LEU A 124 -18.50 15.00 10.08
N PRO A 125 -18.58 13.67 10.10
CA PRO A 125 -17.84 12.85 11.05
C PRO A 125 -16.35 13.24 11.06
N VAL A 126 -15.75 13.32 12.26
CA VAL A 126 -14.38 13.82 12.46
C VAL A 126 -13.35 13.12 11.56
N GLY A 127 -13.49 11.82 11.32
CA GLY A 127 -12.59 11.09 10.42
C GLY A 127 -12.69 11.51 8.94
N ILE A 128 -13.91 11.77 8.43
CA ILE A 128 -14.09 12.26 7.06
C ILE A 128 -13.41 13.63 6.89
N THR A 129 -13.62 14.52 7.85
CA THR A 129 -12.93 15.81 7.92
C THR A 129 -11.40 15.65 7.90
N ARG A 130 -10.86 14.75 8.71
CA ARG A 130 -9.41 14.49 8.75
C ARG A 130 -8.86 13.95 7.43
N THR A 131 -9.59 13.04 6.78
CA THR A 131 -9.23 12.51 5.46
C THR A 131 -9.18 13.62 4.42
N LEU A 132 -10.19 14.51 4.38
CA LEU A 132 -10.21 15.67 3.48
C LEU A 132 -9.01 16.60 3.72
N ILE A 133 -8.67 16.88 4.97
CA ILE A 133 -7.48 17.68 5.32
C ILE A 133 -6.21 17.04 4.75
N SER A 134 -6.02 15.72 4.92
CA SER A 134 -4.85 15.03 4.39
C SER A 134 -4.77 15.05 2.87
N VAL A 135 -5.91 14.91 2.17
CA VAL A 135 -5.99 15.03 0.69
C VAL A 135 -5.58 16.44 0.25
N VAL A 136 -6.12 17.47 0.89
CA VAL A 136 -5.78 18.87 0.58
C VAL A 136 -4.30 19.13 0.83
N GLN A 137 -3.76 18.69 1.98
CA GLN A 137 -2.33 18.85 2.28
C GLN A 137 -1.44 18.18 1.23
N LYS A 138 -1.76 16.94 0.84
CA LYS A 138 -0.95 16.17 -0.12
C LYS A 138 -1.05 16.69 -1.54
N PHE A 139 -2.26 16.84 -2.06
CA PHE A 139 -2.50 17.04 -3.49
C PHE A 139 -2.71 18.50 -3.87
N VAL A 140 -3.35 19.29 -3.00
CA VAL A 140 -3.65 20.71 -3.29
C VAL A 140 -2.48 21.58 -2.86
N LEU A 141 -2.03 21.44 -1.61
CA LEU A 141 -0.93 22.22 -1.06
C LEU A 141 0.45 21.65 -1.40
N ARG A 142 0.50 20.46 -2.02
CA ARG A 142 1.75 19.75 -2.37
C ARG A 142 2.73 19.62 -1.19
N GLN A 143 2.20 19.55 0.03
CA GLN A 143 3.03 19.35 1.20
C GLN A 143 3.58 17.93 1.17
N ASN A 144 4.84 17.77 1.56
CA ASN A 144 5.44 16.45 1.74
C ASN A 144 4.93 15.81 3.04
N LYS A 145 3.61 15.66 3.19
CA LYS A 145 2.95 14.95 4.30
C LYS A 145 2.42 13.60 3.80
N PRO A 146 2.32 12.58 4.66
CA PRO A 146 1.64 11.34 4.30
C PRO A 146 0.15 11.56 4.02
N LEU A 147 -0.42 10.70 3.16
CA LEU A 147 -1.85 10.64 2.97
C LEU A 147 -2.46 9.79 4.09
N ARG A 148 -3.36 10.36 4.90
CA ARG A 148 -4.12 9.62 5.91
C ARG A 148 -5.58 9.47 5.51
N ILE A 149 -6.08 8.24 5.61
CA ILE A 149 -7.48 7.87 5.42
C ILE A 149 -8.01 7.43 6.80
N ASP A 150 -8.90 8.22 7.38
CA ASP A 150 -9.56 7.95 8.67
C ASP A 150 -11.07 7.85 8.40
N LEU A 151 -11.55 6.64 8.12
CA LEU A 151 -12.96 6.38 7.85
C LEU A 151 -13.60 5.74 9.10
N PRO A 152 -14.45 6.49 9.83
CA PRO A 152 -15.14 5.97 11.00
C PRO A 152 -16.37 5.19 10.53
N LEU A 153 -16.17 4.08 9.83
CA LEU A 153 -17.28 3.22 9.45
C LEU A 153 -17.76 2.47 10.69
N PRO A 154 -19.10 2.37 10.91
CA PRO A 154 -19.66 1.84 12.16
C PRO A 154 -19.27 0.40 12.48
N PHE A 155 -18.86 -0.38 11.49
CA PHE A 155 -18.49 -1.79 11.67
C PHE A 155 -16.99 -2.08 11.50
N ILE A 156 -16.25 -1.17 10.85
CA ILE A 156 -14.84 -1.35 10.48
C ILE A 156 -14.14 0.02 10.47
N PRO A 157 -13.66 0.54 11.61
CA PRO A 157 -12.87 1.76 11.59
C PRO A 157 -11.58 1.53 10.80
N ILE A 158 -11.35 2.34 9.78
CA ILE A 158 -10.15 2.30 8.95
C ILE A 158 -9.34 3.54 9.29
N ASP A 159 -8.10 3.35 9.74
CA ASP A 159 -7.16 4.42 10.01
C ASP A 159 -5.81 4.06 9.41
N VAL A 160 -5.57 4.59 8.22
CA VAL A 160 -4.45 4.17 7.38
C VAL A 160 -3.66 5.38 6.94
N VAL A 161 -2.33 5.30 7.07
CA VAL A 161 -1.39 6.32 6.64
C VAL A 161 -0.55 5.73 5.50
N PHE A 162 -0.55 6.37 4.34
CA PHE A 162 0.28 6.02 3.19
C PHE A 162 1.48 6.95 3.11
N VAL A 163 2.68 6.37 3.17
CA VAL A 163 3.95 7.07 3.15
C VAL A 163 4.72 6.62 1.91
N SER A 164 5.05 7.54 1.02
CA SER A 164 5.76 7.23 -0.24
C SER A 164 7.15 7.85 -0.33
N ASP A 165 7.47 8.81 0.53
CA ASP A 165 8.75 9.50 0.55
C ASP A 165 9.81 8.62 1.23
N ALA A 166 10.96 8.44 0.56
CA ALA A 166 12.04 7.58 1.03
C ALA A 166 12.60 8.01 2.40
N SER A 167 12.78 9.30 2.64
CA SER A 167 13.33 9.82 3.91
C SER A 167 12.36 9.59 5.07
N GLN A 168 11.06 9.74 4.82
CA GLN A 168 10.00 9.46 5.79
C GLN A 168 9.92 7.97 6.11
N ILE A 169 10.06 7.10 5.10
CA ILE A 169 10.07 5.65 5.30
C ILE A 169 11.25 5.24 6.20
N VAL A 170 12.45 5.77 5.94
CA VAL A 170 13.62 5.51 6.80
C VAL A 170 13.35 5.99 8.23
N SER A 171 12.86 7.22 8.40
CA SER A 171 12.54 7.78 9.71
C SER A 171 11.49 6.97 10.48
N ILE A 172 10.46 6.45 9.81
CA ILE A 172 9.42 5.63 10.43
C ILE A 172 9.99 4.26 10.81
N SER A 173 10.80 3.65 9.95
CA SER A 173 11.35 2.33 10.21
C SER A 173 12.31 2.26 11.39
N THR A 174 12.93 3.37 11.78
CA THR A 174 13.78 3.46 12.99
C THR A 174 13.01 4.02 14.20
N ASN A 175 11.72 4.34 14.06
CA ASN A 175 10.91 4.91 15.13
C ASN A 175 10.30 3.79 15.99
N THR A 176 10.50 3.87 17.31
CA THR A 176 10.02 2.88 18.28
C THR A 176 8.52 3.01 18.62
N ASP A 177 7.84 4.04 18.15
CA ASP A 177 6.39 4.20 18.28
C ASP A 177 5.61 3.36 17.26
N VAL A 178 6.30 2.79 16.27
CA VAL A 178 5.71 1.87 15.28
C VAL A 178 6.41 0.53 15.32
N ASP A 179 5.67 -0.51 15.01
CA ASP A 179 6.20 -1.86 14.87
C ASP A 179 5.64 -2.53 13.61
N ARG A 180 6.13 -3.72 13.26
CA ARG A 180 5.57 -4.61 12.27
C ARG A 180 4.23 -5.15 12.80
N LEU A 181 3.37 -5.66 11.91
CA LEU A 181 1.99 -6.00 12.29
C LEU A 181 1.93 -7.05 13.41
N HIS A 182 2.80 -8.05 13.39
CA HIS A 182 2.87 -9.06 14.44
C HIS A 182 3.72 -8.61 15.65
N GLY A 183 4.06 -7.31 15.75
CA GLY A 183 4.47 -6.67 17.00
C GLY A 183 3.41 -6.73 18.11
N GLN A 184 2.18 -7.07 17.74
CA GLN A 184 1.07 -7.32 18.64
C GLN A 184 0.37 -8.63 18.26
N PRO A 185 -0.26 -9.32 19.23
CA PRO A 185 -1.06 -10.50 18.97
C PRO A 185 -2.12 -10.29 17.88
N THR A 186 -2.33 -11.29 17.02
CA THR A 186 -3.22 -11.21 15.85
C THR A 186 -4.61 -10.72 16.21
N GLU A 187 -5.18 -11.22 17.31
CA GLU A 187 -6.52 -10.88 17.77
C GLU A 187 -6.69 -9.40 18.14
N LYS A 188 -5.59 -8.70 18.47
CA LYS A 188 -5.55 -7.26 18.75
C LYS A 188 -5.43 -6.41 17.50
N LEU A 189 -5.10 -6.99 16.34
CA LEU A 189 -5.08 -6.26 15.08
C LEU A 189 -6.51 -5.82 14.68
N PRO A 190 -6.64 -4.68 13.98
CA PRO A 190 -7.92 -4.23 13.44
C PRO A 190 -8.56 -5.34 12.61
N ARG A 191 -9.89 -5.50 12.73
CA ARG A 191 -10.60 -6.59 12.03
C ARG A 191 -10.36 -6.59 10.53
N TRP A 192 -10.28 -5.41 9.91
CA TRP A 192 -9.98 -5.30 8.48
C TRP A 192 -8.56 -5.74 8.11
N ILE A 193 -7.58 -5.57 9.02
CA ILE A 193 -6.22 -6.08 8.82
C ILE A 193 -6.23 -7.59 8.82
N ARG A 194 -6.84 -8.22 9.82
CA ARG A 194 -6.98 -9.68 9.88
C ARG A 194 -7.70 -10.23 8.64
N TRP A 195 -8.82 -9.60 8.28
CA TRP A 195 -9.57 -9.94 7.08
C TRP A 195 -8.67 -9.83 5.85
N TYR A 196 -8.04 -8.69 5.61
CA TYR A 196 -7.20 -8.46 4.45
C TYR A 196 -6.03 -9.45 4.35
N PHE A 197 -5.22 -9.55 5.41
CA PHE A 197 -4.01 -10.38 5.40
C PHE A 197 -4.30 -11.88 5.32
N SER A 198 -5.47 -12.36 5.76
CA SER A 198 -5.86 -13.77 5.63
C SER A 198 -5.87 -14.29 4.19
N GLY A 199 -6.03 -13.40 3.20
CA GLY A 199 -5.99 -13.77 1.78
C GLY A 199 -4.64 -13.56 1.11
N THR A 200 -3.62 -13.11 1.86
CA THR A 200 -2.30 -12.75 1.32
C THR A 200 -1.26 -13.82 1.64
N ARG A 201 -0.11 -13.79 0.96
CA ARG A 201 1.04 -14.66 1.26
C ARG A 201 1.76 -14.38 2.59
N PHE A 202 1.22 -13.54 3.49
CA PHE A 202 1.91 -13.08 4.71
C PHE A 202 1.29 -13.58 6.00
N HIS A 203 0.04 -14.07 5.98
CA HIS A 203 -0.65 -14.62 7.14
C HIS A 203 -1.51 -15.80 6.72
N ASN A 204 -1.40 -16.91 7.44
CA ASN A 204 -2.36 -18.00 7.39
C ASN A 204 -3.31 -17.86 8.59
N ALA A 205 -4.59 -17.64 8.32
CA ALA A 205 -5.57 -17.37 9.38
C ALA A 205 -6.00 -18.62 10.15
N SER A 206 -5.98 -19.81 9.54
CA SER A 206 -6.40 -21.07 10.17
C SER A 206 -5.40 -21.58 11.21
N HIS A 207 -4.11 -21.32 11.02
CA HIS A 207 -3.01 -21.72 11.90
C HIS A 207 -2.41 -20.54 12.70
N ASP A 208 -2.93 -19.33 12.48
CA ASP A 208 -2.41 -18.06 13.00
C ASP A 208 -0.89 -17.89 12.86
N LYS A 209 -0.38 -18.16 11.65
CA LYS A 209 1.05 -18.07 11.34
C LYS A 209 1.35 -16.87 10.46
N TRP A 210 2.36 -16.09 10.84
CA TRP A 210 2.83 -14.94 10.09
C TRP A 210 4.19 -15.18 9.46
N PHE A 211 4.39 -14.55 8.32
CA PHE A 211 5.68 -14.52 7.66
C PHE A 211 6.73 -13.80 8.51
N LEU A 212 7.97 -14.30 8.51
CA LEU A 212 9.10 -13.80 9.30
C LEU A 212 9.25 -12.26 9.28
N ALA A 213 9.05 -11.61 8.13
CA ALA A 213 9.20 -10.15 8.03
C ALA A 213 8.10 -9.35 8.75
N PHE A 214 7.05 -9.98 9.29
CA PHE A 214 5.98 -9.30 10.00
C PHE A 214 6.12 -9.40 11.53
N GLU A 215 7.07 -10.21 12.02
CA GLU A 215 7.37 -10.37 13.44
C GLU A 215 7.86 -9.07 14.10
N PRO A 216 7.69 -8.91 15.43
CA PRO A 216 8.03 -7.69 16.15
C PRO A 216 9.45 -7.17 15.89
N GLN A 217 9.66 -5.86 16.09
CA GLN A 217 10.99 -5.26 16.14
C GLN A 217 11.73 -5.60 17.43
N SER A 218 11.00 -5.66 18.55
CA SER A 218 11.58 -5.74 19.91
C SER A 218 12.14 -7.10 20.31
N GLU A 219 11.80 -8.19 19.63
CA GLU A 219 12.26 -9.56 19.91
C GLU A 219 12.23 -10.39 18.59
N SER A 220 12.92 -11.52 18.40
CA SER A 220 13.57 -12.44 19.34
C SER A 220 14.80 -13.12 18.72
N ILE A 221 15.57 -13.86 19.52
CA ILE A 221 16.59 -14.82 19.05
C ILE A 221 16.02 -15.72 17.94
N GLN A 222 14.74 -16.12 18.04
CA GLN A 222 14.06 -16.97 17.05
C GLN A 222 13.92 -16.31 15.68
N TYR A 223 13.73 -14.99 15.60
CA TYR A 223 13.75 -14.28 14.32
C TYR A 223 15.11 -14.39 13.65
N GLN A 224 16.19 -14.17 14.41
CA GLN A 224 17.56 -14.24 13.89
C GLN A 224 17.93 -15.67 13.51
N GLU A 225 17.54 -16.66 14.30
CA GLU A 225 17.74 -18.07 13.98
C GLU A 225 17.02 -18.47 12.69
N ARG A 226 15.74 -18.10 12.54
CA ARG A 226 14.99 -18.36 11.29
C ARG A 226 15.59 -17.63 10.09
N LEU A 227 15.99 -16.38 10.27
CA LEU A 227 16.64 -15.60 9.21
C LEU A 227 17.96 -16.25 8.80
N GLN A 228 18.76 -16.72 9.77
CA GLN A 228 20.04 -17.35 9.51
C GLN A 228 19.86 -18.67 8.77
N VAL A 229 18.91 -19.52 9.18
CA VAL A 229 18.58 -20.76 8.47
C VAL A 229 18.22 -20.46 7.00
N ILE A 230 17.42 -19.42 6.73
CA ILE A 230 17.08 -19.03 5.36
C ILE A 230 18.34 -18.58 4.59
N LYS A 231 19.19 -17.75 5.21
CA LYS A 231 20.45 -17.27 4.60
C LYS A 231 21.40 -18.43 4.29
N ASP A 232 21.57 -19.37 5.21
CA ASP A 232 22.46 -20.53 5.06
C ASP A 232 22.01 -21.39 3.88
N ARG A 233 20.71 -21.64 3.76
CA ARG A 233 20.15 -22.37 2.61
C ARG A 233 20.39 -21.65 1.29
N LEU A 234 20.21 -20.32 1.26
CA LEU A 234 20.43 -19.48 0.07
C LEU A 234 21.90 -19.32 -0.31
N SER A 235 22.84 -19.53 0.63
CA SER A 235 24.28 -19.39 0.38
C SER A 235 24.82 -20.32 -0.71
N THR A 236 24.10 -21.42 -1.00
CA THR A 236 24.42 -22.37 -2.07
C THR A 236 24.30 -21.79 -3.49
N GLY A 237 23.80 -20.56 -3.66
CA GLY A 237 23.59 -19.97 -4.98
C GLY A 237 22.56 -20.75 -5.77
N PHE A 238 22.56 -20.68 -7.11
CA PHE A 238 21.71 -21.47 -8.01
C PHE A 238 22.57 -22.19 -9.05
N GLU A 239 22.06 -23.31 -9.57
CA GLU A 239 22.75 -24.03 -10.65
C GLU A 239 22.59 -23.30 -11.98
N HIS A 240 23.65 -23.30 -12.79
CA HIS A 240 23.64 -22.64 -14.10
C HIS A 240 22.64 -23.27 -15.09
N SER A 241 22.38 -24.56 -14.96
CA SER A 241 21.37 -25.29 -15.73
C SER A 241 19.97 -24.66 -15.67
N TYR A 242 19.58 -24.10 -14.51
CA TYR A 242 18.32 -23.37 -14.38
C TYR A 242 18.33 -22.04 -15.15
N VAL A 243 19.48 -21.37 -15.21
CA VAL A 243 19.64 -20.12 -15.98
C VAL A 243 19.42 -20.41 -17.47
N GLU A 244 20.10 -21.43 -17.99
CA GLU A 244 19.96 -21.86 -19.39
C GLU A 244 18.52 -22.29 -19.71
N GLN A 245 17.92 -23.10 -18.83
CA GLN A 245 16.55 -23.58 -19.01
C GLN A 245 15.53 -22.43 -19.04
N ILE A 246 15.68 -21.45 -18.16
CA ILE A 246 14.78 -20.29 -18.11
C ILE A 246 15.02 -19.37 -19.31
N ALA A 247 16.28 -19.18 -19.73
CA ALA A 247 16.60 -18.44 -20.95
C ALA A 247 15.96 -19.11 -22.19
N ASP A 248 16.04 -20.43 -22.30
CA ASP A 248 15.35 -21.22 -23.34
C ASP A 248 13.84 -20.99 -23.34
N GLN A 249 13.20 -21.08 -22.17
CA GLN A 249 11.76 -20.87 -22.03
C GLN A 249 11.36 -19.45 -22.45
N LEU A 250 12.14 -18.44 -22.06
CA LEU A 250 11.90 -17.04 -22.41
C LEU A 250 12.01 -16.81 -23.91
N LEU A 251 13.06 -17.34 -24.56
CA LEU A 251 13.28 -17.20 -26.00
C LEU A 251 12.24 -17.95 -26.84
N LYS A 252 11.76 -19.10 -26.36
CA LYS A 252 10.69 -19.89 -26.99
C LYS A 252 9.28 -19.33 -26.73
N ASN A 253 9.16 -18.22 -25.99
CA ASN A 253 7.87 -17.62 -25.60
C ASN A 253 6.93 -18.60 -24.88
N VAL A 254 7.51 -19.46 -24.04
CA VAL A 254 6.75 -20.37 -23.19
C VAL A 254 5.81 -19.57 -22.25
N PRO A 255 4.61 -20.08 -21.91
CA PRO A 255 3.69 -19.41 -21.00
C PRO A 255 4.33 -19.01 -19.67
N GLU A 256 3.92 -17.87 -19.11
CA GLU A 256 4.45 -17.34 -17.85
C GLU A 256 4.30 -18.35 -16.70
N GLU A 257 3.21 -19.15 -16.68
CA GLU A 257 3.02 -20.16 -15.65
C GLU A 257 4.10 -21.26 -15.66
N GLU A 258 4.56 -21.68 -16.83
CA GLU A 258 5.61 -22.71 -16.94
C GLU A 258 6.98 -22.16 -16.50
N ILE A 259 7.27 -20.90 -16.82
CA ILE A 259 8.46 -20.20 -16.30
C ILE A 259 8.36 -20.09 -14.78
N ALA A 260 7.19 -19.73 -14.24
CA ALA A 260 6.96 -19.67 -12.80
C ALA A 260 7.19 -21.02 -12.12
N VAL A 261 6.83 -22.15 -12.75
CA VAL A 261 7.14 -23.50 -12.23
C VAL A 261 8.65 -23.72 -12.15
N THR A 262 9.39 -23.45 -13.23
CA THR A 262 10.85 -23.63 -13.26
C THR A 262 11.53 -22.79 -12.18
N VAL A 263 11.19 -21.50 -12.08
CA VAL A 263 11.79 -20.58 -11.10
C VAL A 263 11.40 -21.00 -9.67
N THR A 264 10.15 -21.41 -9.45
CA THR A 264 9.70 -21.87 -8.13
C THR A 264 10.48 -23.11 -7.69
N ARG A 265 10.70 -24.08 -8.58
CA ARG A 265 11.53 -25.27 -8.31
C ARG A 265 12.99 -24.91 -8.06
N MET A 266 13.56 -24.04 -8.89
CA MET A 266 14.93 -23.57 -8.76
C MET A 266 15.20 -23.06 -7.36
N VAL A 267 14.31 -22.23 -6.80
CA VAL A 267 14.49 -21.64 -5.47
C VAL A 267 14.14 -22.63 -4.35
N ASN A 268 13.01 -23.34 -4.48
CA ASN A 268 12.45 -24.17 -3.41
C ASN A 268 13.16 -25.51 -3.19
N ILE A 269 14.07 -25.93 -4.08
CA ILE A 269 14.97 -27.06 -3.83
C ILE A 269 15.79 -26.90 -2.54
N ARG A 270 15.92 -25.67 -2.03
CA ARG A 270 16.60 -25.34 -0.77
C ARG A 270 15.75 -25.53 0.49
N PHE A 271 14.43 -25.62 0.33
CA PHE A 271 13.47 -25.57 1.43
C PHE A 271 12.54 -26.79 1.45
N LEU A 272 12.38 -27.47 0.32
CA LEU A 272 11.58 -28.67 0.16
C LEU A 272 12.50 -29.88 -0.03
N SER A 273 12.07 -31.05 0.42
CA SER A 273 12.76 -32.30 0.08
C SER A 273 12.87 -32.47 -1.44
N SER A 274 13.87 -33.20 -1.95
CA SER A 274 14.06 -33.40 -3.40
C SER A 274 12.81 -34.00 -4.08
N THR A 275 12.17 -34.98 -3.45
CA THR A 275 10.90 -35.58 -3.91
C THR A 275 9.75 -34.56 -3.88
N SER A 276 9.71 -33.71 -2.86
CA SER A 276 8.71 -32.66 -2.72
C SER A 276 8.90 -31.51 -3.73
N ASN A 277 10.14 -31.18 -4.08
CA ASN A 277 10.43 -30.13 -5.04
C ASN A 277 9.95 -30.50 -6.46
N ALA A 278 10.10 -31.78 -6.83
CA ALA A 278 9.52 -32.30 -8.07
C ALA A 278 7.98 -32.19 -8.08
N SER A 279 7.34 -32.12 -6.91
CA SER A 279 5.89 -31.96 -6.75
C SER A 279 5.38 -30.52 -6.91
N ILE A 280 6.24 -29.53 -7.17
CA ILE A 280 5.78 -28.21 -7.63
C ILE A 280 5.28 -28.36 -9.07
N THR A 281 3.96 -28.34 -9.26
CA THR A 281 3.29 -28.43 -10.56
C THR A 281 2.73 -27.07 -11.02
N PRO A 282 2.30 -26.94 -12.29
CA PRO A 282 1.57 -25.76 -12.76
C PRO A 282 0.36 -25.41 -11.87
N GLU A 283 -0.34 -26.40 -11.32
CA GLU A 283 -1.50 -26.20 -10.44
C GLU A 283 -1.11 -25.56 -9.11
N VAL A 284 0.03 -25.95 -8.52
CA VAL A 284 0.55 -25.35 -7.28
C VAL A 284 0.87 -23.88 -7.52
N VAL A 285 1.59 -23.58 -8.60
CA VAL A 285 1.95 -22.22 -9.00
C VAL A 285 0.70 -21.38 -9.32
N LYS A 286 -0.24 -21.94 -10.08
CA LYS A 286 -1.52 -21.28 -10.41
C LYS A 286 -2.33 -20.94 -9.17
N LYS A 287 -2.36 -21.81 -8.17
CA LYS A 287 -2.99 -21.53 -6.87
C LYS A 287 -2.23 -20.45 -6.12
N ALA A 288 -0.91 -20.54 -6.01
CA ALA A 288 -0.09 -19.55 -5.32
C ALA A 288 -0.22 -18.14 -5.94
N ARG A 289 -0.42 -18.03 -7.26
CA ARG A 289 -0.65 -16.76 -7.97
C ARG A 289 -2.00 -16.09 -7.67
N LYS A 290 -2.95 -16.83 -7.08
CA LYS A 290 -4.29 -16.33 -6.72
C LYS A 290 -4.36 -15.72 -5.33
N VAL A 291 -3.28 -15.77 -4.53
CA VAL A 291 -3.22 -15.03 -3.28
C VAL A 291 -3.36 -13.53 -3.56
N LEU A 292 -4.00 -12.81 -2.66
CA LEU A 292 -4.12 -11.37 -2.76
C LEU A 292 -2.73 -10.72 -2.76
N LYS A 293 -2.56 -9.78 -3.68
CA LYS A 293 -1.39 -8.89 -3.71
C LYS A 293 -1.45 -7.93 -2.52
N THR A 294 -0.34 -7.25 -2.23
CA THR A 294 -0.26 -6.27 -1.13
C THR A 294 -1.01 -4.95 -1.41
N ASN A 295 -2.01 -4.96 -2.29
CA ASN A 295 -2.95 -3.88 -2.53
C ASN A 295 -4.28 -4.17 -1.81
N ILE A 296 -4.69 -3.29 -0.89
CA ILE A 296 -5.95 -3.42 -0.17
C ILE A 296 -7.18 -3.34 -1.09
N LEU A 297 -7.06 -2.63 -2.22
CA LEU A 297 -8.16 -2.49 -3.17
C LEU A 297 -8.46 -3.79 -3.91
N ASP A 298 -7.48 -4.68 -4.07
CA ASP A 298 -7.71 -5.99 -4.70
C ASP A 298 -8.64 -6.86 -3.83
N ALA A 299 -8.62 -6.65 -2.51
CA ALA A 299 -9.42 -7.42 -1.57
C ALA A 299 -10.91 -7.02 -1.55
N ILE A 300 -11.22 -5.78 -1.93
CA ILE A 300 -12.61 -5.31 -1.99
C ILE A 300 -13.34 -5.72 -3.27
N VAL A 301 -12.61 -6.22 -4.28
CA VAL A 301 -13.22 -6.78 -5.49
C VAL A 301 -14.00 -8.05 -5.12
N PRO A 302 -15.28 -8.17 -5.53
CA PRO A 302 -16.11 -9.32 -5.17
C PRO A 302 -15.44 -10.66 -5.50
N GLY A 303 -15.38 -11.56 -4.51
CA GLY A 303 -14.82 -12.90 -4.67
C GLY A 303 -13.30 -12.99 -4.48
N HIS A 304 -12.53 -11.93 -4.78
CA HIS A 304 -11.06 -11.96 -4.72
C HIS A 304 -10.54 -12.30 -3.32
N GLN A 305 -11.13 -11.73 -2.26
CA GLN A 305 -10.74 -12.08 -0.90
C GLN A 305 -10.94 -13.58 -0.61
N LYS A 306 -12.09 -14.13 -1.00
CA LYS A 306 -12.42 -15.55 -0.75
C LYS A 306 -11.47 -16.46 -1.52
N GLU A 307 -11.20 -16.12 -2.77
CA GLU A 307 -10.23 -16.83 -3.61
C GLU A 307 -8.82 -16.74 -3.02
N GLY A 308 -8.40 -15.56 -2.57
CA GLY A 308 -7.11 -15.34 -1.92
C GLY A 308 -6.94 -16.18 -0.65
N VAL A 309 -7.95 -16.24 0.22
CA VAL A 309 -7.93 -17.10 1.43
C VAL A 309 -7.81 -18.57 1.05
N SER A 310 -8.59 -19.02 0.07
CA SER A 310 -8.52 -20.43 -0.39
C SER A 310 -7.18 -20.76 -1.03
N ALA A 311 -6.60 -19.84 -1.80
CA ALA A 311 -5.29 -19.97 -2.42
C ALA A 311 -4.16 -19.99 -1.38
N GLN A 312 -4.26 -19.13 -0.37
CA GLN A 312 -3.32 -19.06 0.75
C GLN A 312 -3.34 -20.38 1.52
N GLU A 313 -4.53 -20.88 1.88
CA GLU A 313 -4.67 -22.16 2.58
C GLU A 313 -4.11 -23.31 1.76
N ALA A 314 -4.46 -23.40 0.46
CA ALA A 314 -3.96 -24.46 -0.40
C ALA A 314 -2.42 -24.44 -0.56
N THR A 315 -1.81 -23.25 -0.59
CA THR A 315 -0.36 -23.10 -0.65
C THR A 315 0.28 -23.48 0.69
N TYR A 316 -0.33 -23.08 1.80
CA TYR A 316 0.12 -23.45 3.15
C TYR A 316 0.07 -24.97 3.36
N SER A 317 -1.05 -25.64 3.06
CA SER A 317 -1.17 -27.09 3.19
C SER A 317 -0.23 -27.85 2.22
N PHE A 318 0.13 -27.24 1.08
CA PHE A 318 1.19 -27.80 0.24
C PHE A 318 2.54 -27.74 0.96
N CYS A 319 2.93 -26.57 1.47
CA CYS A 319 4.19 -26.40 2.19
C CYS A 319 4.27 -27.26 3.46
N GLU A 320 3.19 -27.35 4.23
CA GLU A 320 3.13 -28.14 5.47
C GLU A 320 3.51 -29.60 5.25
N ARG A 321 3.12 -30.17 4.10
CA ARG A 321 3.40 -31.57 3.76
C ARG A 321 4.79 -31.79 3.13
N ASN A 322 5.48 -30.73 2.73
CA ASN A 322 6.61 -30.81 1.79
C ASN A 322 7.87 -30.08 2.23
N ILE A 323 7.75 -29.13 3.17
CA ILE A 323 8.88 -28.38 3.69
C ILE A 323 9.77 -29.29 4.54
N GLU A 324 11.08 -29.09 4.49
CA GLU A 324 12.00 -29.86 5.33
C GLU A 324 11.72 -29.62 6.83
N SER A 325 11.98 -30.65 7.64
CA SER A 325 11.82 -30.56 9.10
C SER A 325 12.67 -29.44 9.69
N GLY A 326 12.10 -28.71 10.66
CA GLY A 326 12.74 -27.57 11.31
C GLY A 326 12.58 -26.23 10.57
N LEU A 327 11.99 -26.22 9.37
CA LEU A 327 11.65 -24.99 8.66
C LEU A 327 10.24 -24.51 8.99
N ASN A 328 10.04 -23.19 8.95
CA ASN A 328 8.73 -22.60 9.17
C ASN A 328 7.88 -22.67 7.89
N VAL A 329 6.72 -23.32 7.98
CA VAL A 329 5.78 -23.50 6.86
C VAL A 329 5.37 -22.17 6.22
N MET A 330 5.17 -21.12 7.01
CA MET A 330 4.74 -19.82 6.52
C MET A 330 5.82 -19.11 5.70
N ASP A 331 7.11 -19.35 6.01
CA ASP A 331 8.23 -18.81 5.23
C ASP A 331 8.33 -19.51 3.86
N GLY A 332 8.12 -20.83 3.82
CA GLY A 332 7.99 -21.59 2.56
C GLY A 332 6.78 -21.13 1.74
N THR A 333 5.63 -20.94 2.40
CA THR A 333 4.38 -20.46 1.77
C THR A 333 4.58 -19.09 1.12
N HIS A 334 5.20 -18.16 1.86
CA HIS A 334 5.56 -16.85 1.34
C HIS A 334 6.49 -16.96 0.14
N THR A 335 7.52 -17.80 0.23
CA THR A 335 8.53 -18.00 -0.81
C THR A 335 7.89 -18.47 -2.12
N ILE A 336 7.05 -19.50 -2.09
CA ILE A 336 6.31 -19.97 -3.28
C ILE A 336 5.45 -18.83 -3.87
N GLY A 337 4.64 -18.15 -3.05
CA GLY A 337 3.79 -17.04 -3.54
C GLY A 337 4.59 -15.84 -4.06
N ALA A 338 5.79 -15.59 -3.53
CA ALA A 338 6.67 -14.52 -3.98
C ALA A 338 7.39 -14.85 -5.28
N ILE A 339 7.79 -16.10 -5.47
CA ILE A 339 8.44 -16.50 -6.71
C ILE A 339 7.43 -16.59 -7.84
N ALA A 340 6.33 -17.30 -7.57
CA ALA A 340 5.30 -17.60 -8.56
C ALA A 340 4.65 -16.35 -9.15
N THR A 341 4.69 -15.20 -8.46
CA THR A 341 4.11 -13.94 -8.94
C THR A 341 5.18 -12.87 -9.19
N PRO A 342 5.63 -12.05 -8.22
CA PRO A 342 6.45 -10.90 -8.55
C PRO A 342 7.82 -11.25 -9.13
N MET A 343 8.45 -12.36 -8.72
CA MET A 343 9.75 -12.73 -9.29
C MET A 343 9.62 -13.15 -10.75
N THR A 344 8.62 -13.98 -11.09
CA THR A 344 8.33 -14.32 -12.49
C THR A 344 8.00 -13.07 -13.31
N THR A 345 7.20 -12.14 -12.78
CA THR A 345 6.94 -10.87 -13.46
C THR A 345 8.23 -10.08 -13.73
N ALA A 346 9.16 -10.03 -12.77
CA ALA A 346 10.46 -9.37 -12.96
C ALA A 346 11.31 -10.06 -14.06
N ILE A 347 11.30 -11.39 -14.12
CA ILE A 347 11.96 -12.17 -15.16
C ILE A 347 11.39 -11.86 -16.55
N MET A 348 10.05 -11.81 -16.67
CA MET A 348 9.40 -11.43 -17.93
C MET A 348 9.80 -10.02 -18.36
N LYS A 349 9.95 -9.09 -17.41
CA LYS A 349 10.39 -7.72 -17.69
C LYS A 349 11.86 -7.64 -18.12
N LEU A 350 12.72 -8.51 -17.58
CA LEU A 350 14.10 -8.64 -18.03
C LEU A 350 14.16 -9.14 -19.47
N LYS A 351 13.35 -10.12 -19.87
CA LYS A 351 13.27 -10.59 -21.25
C LYS A 351 12.96 -9.45 -22.23
N ASP A 352 12.03 -8.58 -21.86
CA ASP A 352 11.65 -7.43 -22.67
C ASP A 352 12.74 -6.34 -22.70
N ASN A 353 13.62 -6.30 -21.69
CA ASN A 353 14.60 -5.23 -21.48
C ASN A 353 15.98 -5.76 -21.01
N PRO A 354 16.65 -6.64 -21.77
CA PRO A 354 17.88 -7.25 -21.26
C PRO A 354 19.04 -6.27 -21.17
N ASP A 355 18.97 -5.12 -21.83
CA ASP A 355 20.03 -4.10 -21.77
C ASP A 355 19.91 -3.17 -20.56
N ALA A 356 18.76 -3.14 -19.89
CA ALA A 356 18.58 -2.38 -18.65
C ALA A 356 19.36 -3.03 -17.50
N SER A 357 19.95 -2.24 -16.60
CA SER A 357 20.60 -2.81 -15.41
C SER A 357 19.58 -3.53 -14.51
N ILE A 358 20.04 -4.55 -13.78
CA ILE A 358 19.17 -5.31 -12.87
C ILE A 358 18.63 -4.41 -11.75
N GLU A 359 19.45 -3.49 -11.24
CA GLU A 359 19.02 -2.47 -10.27
C GLU A 359 17.92 -1.60 -10.86
N HIS A 360 18.09 -1.14 -12.10
CA HIS A 360 17.06 -0.34 -12.77
C HIS A 360 15.74 -1.11 -12.87
N LEU A 361 15.77 -2.39 -13.26
CA LEU A 361 14.57 -3.22 -13.37
C LEU A 361 13.87 -3.39 -12.02
N PHE A 362 14.62 -3.72 -10.97
CA PHE A 362 14.10 -3.96 -9.62
C PHE A 362 13.60 -2.71 -8.89
N THR A 363 14.08 -1.53 -9.29
CA THR A 363 13.69 -0.26 -8.67
C THR A 363 12.49 0.39 -9.35
N ARG A 364 12.04 -0.11 -10.50
CA ARG A 364 10.78 0.36 -11.12
C ARG A 364 9.57 -0.05 -10.29
N LYS A 365 8.61 0.87 -10.16
CA LYS A 365 7.41 0.64 -9.35
C LYS A 365 6.63 -0.62 -9.77
N ALA A 366 6.54 -0.87 -11.07
CA ALA A 366 5.83 -2.01 -11.65
C ALA A 366 6.49 -3.38 -11.40
N ASN A 367 7.78 -3.39 -11.05
CA ASN A 367 8.59 -4.60 -10.98
C ASN A 367 9.12 -4.88 -9.56
N CYS A 368 8.91 -3.95 -8.63
CA CYS A 368 9.37 -4.06 -7.26
C CYS A 368 8.72 -5.27 -6.56
N PRO A 369 9.47 -6.31 -6.13
CA PRO A 369 8.88 -7.54 -5.59
C PRO A 369 8.10 -7.37 -4.29
N THR A 370 8.41 -6.29 -3.56
CA THR A 370 7.73 -5.87 -2.34
C THR A 370 7.27 -4.42 -2.50
N PRO A 371 6.08 -4.16 -3.05
CA PRO A 371 5.68 -2.80 -3.37
C PRO A 371 5.23 -2.00 -2.16
N THR A 372 4.71 -2.67 -1.13
CA THR A 372 4.22 -2.05 0.11
C THR A 372 4.58 -2.88 1.32
N VAL A 373 4.88 -2.21 2.43
CA VAL A 373 5.14 -2.87 3.72
C VAL A 373 4.37 -2.14 4.82
N PRO A 374 3.53 -2.84 5.60
CA PRO A 374 2.77 -2.23 6.68
C PRO A 374 3.57 -2.15 7.99
N ARG A 375 3.19 -1.16 8.81
CA ARG A 375 3.54 -0.99 10.21
C ARG A 375 2.28 -0.68 11.01
N VAL A 376 2.29 -0.99 12.29
CA VAL A 376 1.25 -0.60 13.23
C VAL A 376 1.81 0.38 14.25
N VAL A 377 1.03 1.41 14.55
CA VAL A 377 1.34 2.35 15.63
C VAL A 377 1.16 1.64 16.97
N MET A 378 2.20 1.60 17.79
CA MET A 378 2.21 0.95 19.12
C MET A 378 1.90 1.92 20.25
N LYS A 379 2.19 3.22 20.05
CA LYS A 379 1.97 4.30 21.03
C LYS A 379 1.35 5.51 20.36
N GLU A 380 0.63 6.31 21.14
CA GLU A 380 0.04 7.54 20.60
C GLU A 380 1.14 8.51 20.17
N THR A 381 1.22 8.81 18.87
CA THR A 381 2.37 9.54 18.30
C THR A 381 1.96 10.35 17.08
N THR A 382 2.65 11.45 16.82
CA THR A 382 2.59 12.17 15.53
C THR A 382 3.69 11.72 14.56
N LEU A 383 4.49 10.72 14.93
CA LEU A 383 5.70 10.30 14.22
C LEU A 383 6.61 11.50 13.95
N ASN A 384 6.98 12.21 15.03
CA ASN A 384 7.79 13.42 14.99
C ASN A 384 7.20 14.53 14.11
N GLY A 385 5.89 14.77 14.24
CA GLY A 385 5.18 15.79 13.46
C GLY A 385 4.89 15.41 12.01
N LEU A 386 5.22 14.18 11.58
CA LEU A 386 4.89 13.68 10.25
C LEU A 386 3.36 13.59 10.04
N LEU A 387 2.61 13.20 11.06
CA LEU A 387 1.15 13.15 11.05
C LEU A 387 0.55 14.46 11.56
N SER A 388 -0.47 14.97 10.86
CA SER A 388 -1.20 16.19 11.26
C SER A 388 -2.01 16.04 12.55
N TYR A 389 -2.25 14.81 13.00
CA TYR A 389 -2.85 14.45 14.28
C TYR A 389 -2.37 13.06 14.70
N GLN A 390 -2.48 12.74 16.00
CA GLN A 390 -1.90 11.51 16.54
C GLN A 390 -2.45 10.24 15.88
N GLY A 391 -1.55 9.28 15.66
CA GLY A 391 -1.88 7.88 15.39
C GLY A 391 -2.39 7.21 16.65
N ARG A 392 -3.35 6.29 16.49
CA ARG A 392 -3.95 5.51 17.56
C ARG A 392 -3.21 4.18 17.74
N PRO A 393 -2.80 3.83 18.98
CA PRO A 393 -2.24 2.53 19.29
C PRO A 393 -3.09 1.38 18.76
N SER A 394 -2.43 0.37 18.20
CA SER A 394 -3.02 -0.87 17.67
C SER A 394 -4.04 -0.69 16.55
N SER A 395 -4.32 0.55 16.12
CA SER A 395 -5.42 0.88 15.21
C SER A 395 -4.94 1.58 13.95
N THR A 396 -3.99 2.52 14.08
CA THR A 396 -3.41 3.20 12.92
C THR A 396 -2.38 2.31 12.25
N ILE A 397 -2.60 2.04 10.97
CA ILE A 397 -1.70 1.25 10.12
C ILE A 397 -0.97 2.19 9.18
N VAL A 398 0.35 2.11 9.14
CA VAL A 398 1.19 2.89 8.24
C VAL A 398 1.67 1.98 7.11
N PHE A 399 1.18 2.20 5.88
CA PHE A 399 1.72 1.55 4.69
C PHE A 399 2.87 2.37 4.12
N LEU A 400 4.04 1.74 4.10
CA LEU A 400 5.25 2.24 3.46
C LEU A 400 5.22 1.81 2.00
N SER A 401 5.11 2.76 1.06
CA SER A 401 5.15 2.50 -0.38
C SER A 401 6.61 2.34 -0.83
N ILE A 402 7.11 1.14 -0.62
CA ILE A 402 8.48 0.74 -0.92
C ILE A 402 8.80 0.88 -2.40
N SER A 403 7.88 0.51 -3.29
CA SER A 403 8.09 0.65 -4.74
C SER A 403 8.28 2.10 -5.17
N SER A 404 7.54 3.04 -4.58
CA SER A 404 7.70 4.47 -4.85
C SER A 404 9.05 4.99 -4.34
N ALA A 405 9.48 4.56 -3.16
CA ALA A 405 10.79 4.94 -2.60
C ALA A 405 11.96 4.34 -3.39
N ALA A 406 11.83 3.09 -3.83
CA ALA A 406 12.82 2.43 -4.69
C ALA A 406 12.98 3.17 -6.01
N GLU A 407 11.88 3.58 -6.64
CA GLU A 407 11.90 4.34 -7.90
C GLU A 407 12.48 5.75 -7.72
N GLN A 408 12.07 6.45 -6.65
CA GLN A 408 12.57 7.78 -6.31
C GLN A 408 14.09 7.79 -6.10
N THR A 409 14.64 6.75 -5.48
CA THR A 409 16.05 6.69 -5.07
C THR A 409 16.91 5.84 -5.98
N SER A 410 16.31 5.09 -6.91
CA SER A 410 16.97 4.01 -7.68
C SER A 410 17.78 3.06 -6.79
N SER A 411 17.28 2.78 -5.58
CA SER A 411 18.01 2.00 -4.57
C SER A 411 17.37 0.64 -4.30
N LEU A 412 18.18 -0.42 -4.47
CA LEU A 412 17.83 -1.79 -4.08
C LEU A 412 17.57 -1.94 -2.57
N PHE A 413 18.02 -0.99 -1.76
CA PHE A 413 17.71 -0.95 -0.33
C PHE A 413 16.21 -0.98 -0.09
N PHE A 414 15.45 -0.20 -0.86
CA PHE A 414 13.99 -0.18 -0.74
C PHE A 414 13.40 -1.44 -1.38
N THR A 415 13.86 -1.89 -2.56
CA THR A 415 13.33 -3.12 -3.19
C THR A 415 13.31 -4.34 -2.27
N PHE A 416 14.35 -4.50 -1.45
CA PHE A 416 14.55 -5.66 -0.58
C PHE A 416 14.55 -5.31 0.91
N GLY A 417 14.06 -4.14 1.32
CA GLY A 417 14.20 -3.68 2.69
C GLY A 417 13.29 -2.52 3.06
N SER A 418 13.24 -2.21 4.36
CA SER A 418 12.49 -1.07 4.89
C SER A 418 13.11 -0.55 6.17
N GLY A 419 14.31 0.06 6.07
CA GLY A 419 14.88 0.93 7.12
C GLY A 419 15.98 0.36 8.04
N GLY A 420 16.57 -0.80 7.70
CA GLY A 420 17.78 -1.28 8.37
C GLY A 420 18.30 -2.59 7.76
N GLU A 421 19.63 -2.80 7.76
CA GLU A 421 20.27 -3.97 7.13
C GLU A 421 19.83 -5.30 7.78
N TYR A 422 19.66 -5.32 9.10
CA TYR A 422 19.25 -6.51 9.86
C TYR A 422 17.86 -7.05 9.51
N ARG A 423 17.05 -6.30 8.75
CA ARG A 423 15.72 -6.72 8.26
C ARG A 423 15.62 -6.69 6.74
N SER A 424 16.75 -6.66 6.03
CA SER A 424 16.74 -6.86 4.58
C SER A 424 16.26 -8.28 4.24
N CYS A 425 15.55 -8.41 3.12
CA CYS A 425 15.14 -9.69 2.58
C CYS A 425 16.37 -10.60 2.37
N ALA A 426 16.34 -11.80 2.94
CA ALA A 426 17.42 -12.78 2.80
C ALA A 426 17.69 -13.16 1.34
N PHE A 427 16.68 -13.04 0.47
CA PHE A 427 16.76 -13.38 -0.95
C PHE A 427 17.35 -12.27 -1.82
N LYS A 428 17.72 -11.10 -1.26
CA LYS A 428 18.25 -9.95 -2.02
C LYS A 428 19.38 -10.36 -2.96
N HIS A 429 20.44 -10.96 -2.41
CA HIS A 429 21.63 -11.34 -3.17
C HIS A 429 21.30 -12.48 -4.14
N PHE A 430 20.63 -13.52 -3.67
CA PHE A 430 20.21 -14.65 -4.50
C PHE A 430 19.46 -14.21 -5.78
N PHE A 431 18.44 -13.35 -5.65
CA PHE A 431 17.67 -12.89 -6.81
C PHE A 431 18.43 -11.90 -7.68
N TYR A 432 19.27 -11.06 -7.09
CA TYR A 432 20.12 -10.15 -7.84
C TYR A 432 21.13 -10.89 -8.72
N ASP A 433 21.83 -11.86 -8.14
CA ASP A 433 22.83 -12.68 -8.83
C ASP A 433 22.16 -13.54 -9.91
N PHE A 434 21.00 -14.12 -9.61
CA PHE A 434 20.21 -14.89 -10.58
C PHE A 434 19.78 -14.05 -11.78
N MET A 435 19.22 -12.87 -11.56
CA MET A 435 18.79 -11.99 -12.65
C MET A 435 19.98 -11.50 -13.48
N THR A 436 21.14 -11.28 -12.84
CA THR A 436 22.39 -10.91 -13.52
C THR A 436 22.87 -12.04 -14.43
N ALA A 437 22.90 -13.27 -13.93
CA ALA A 437 23.28 -14.45 -14.72
C ALA A 437 22.32 -14.67 -15.89
N LEU A 438 21.01 -14.59 -15.64
CA LEU A 438 19.98 -14.72 -16.69
C LEU A 438 20.07 -13.62 -17.74
N GLN A 439 20.38 -12.39 -17.34
CA GLN A 439 20.61 -11.30 -18.29
C GLN A 439 21.82 -11.57 -19.19
N ALA A 440 22.94 -12.02 -18.60
CA ALA A 440 24.14 -12.36 -19.36
C ALA A 440 23.85 -13.46 -20.39
N GLU A 441 23.14 -14.51 -19.96
CA GLU A 441 22.75 -15.63 -20.82
C GLU A 441 21.86 -15.17 -22.00
N LEU A 442 20.85 -14.35 -21.72
CA LEU A 442 19.98 -13.78 -22.76
C LEU A 442 20.76 -12.90 -23.76
N LYS A 443 21.76 -12.15 -23.30
CA LYS A 443 22.61 -11.32 -24.17
C LYS A 443 23.55 -12.16 -25.04
N ALA A 444 24.15 -13.21 -24.49
CA ALA A 444 25.03 -14.12 -25.23
C ALA A 444 24.30 -14.74 -26.43
N ARG A 445 23.12 -15.34 -26.18
CA ARG A 445 22.30 -15.98 -27.22
C ARG A 445 21.78 -15.01 -28.28
N ARG A 446 21.46 -13.77 -27.89
CA ARG A 446 21.08 -12.72 -28.86
C ARG A 446 22.23 -12.33 -29.79
N SER A 447 23.47 -12.44 -29.31
CA SER A 447 24.66 -12.13 -30.11
C SER A 447 24.96 -13.26 -31.09
N GLU A 448 24.73 -14.52 -30.70
CA GLU A 448 24.86 -15.70 -31.57
C GLU A 448 23.86 -15.70 -32.72
N VAL A 449 22.61 -15.25 -32.51
CA VAL A 449 21.60 -15.17 -33.58
C VAL A 449 21.91 -14.06 -34.61
N LYS A 450 22.74 -13.08 -34.25
CA LYS A 450 23.11 -11.96 -35.14
C LYS A 450 24.33 -12.23 -36.01
N ASN A 451 25.13 -13.23 -35.66
CA ASN A 451 26.29 -13.69 -36.41
C ASN A 451 25.91 -14.92 -37.25
#